data_AF-A0A4Q3H266-F1
#
_entry.id   AF-A0A4Q3H266-F1
#
_cell.length_a   1.000
_cell.length_b   1.000
_cell.length_c   1.000
_cell.angle_alpha   90.00
_cell.angle_beta   90.00
_cell.angle_gamma   90.00
#
_symmetry.space_group_name_H-M   'P 1'
#
loop_
_entity.id
_entity.type
_entity.pdbx_description
1 polymer ?
#
loop_
_entity_poly.entity_id
_entity_poly.type
_entity_poly.pdbx_seq_one_letter_code
_entity_poly.pdbx_strand_id
1 'polypeptide(L)'
;HIRREKATSNICTAQVLLAVIAAMYAIYHGPEGLAWIARNVHRRTSVLAAGLKQLGFAPLSKAFFDTVTVQAGAKRNEIIAHAAHEQINLRIEADTFSIALDETTTPATVEAVWRIFGGQLAYDDVAKDAPEALPTAFARKSDYLTHPVFHAHRSETELLRYMRKLSDRDLALDRAMIPLGSCTMKLNATTEMIPVTWPQFGALHPFAPREQAAGYHAMFDKLKGWLCDITGYDAISLQPNSGAQGEYAGLMAIRGYHIGRGEAHRNVCLIPSSAHGTNPATASMVGMSVTVVACDANGNVDVEDLRAKAKANADRLAAIMITYPSTHGVFEEHIREICDIVHAHGGQVYLDGANLNAQVGLSRPGDYGADVSHLNLHKTFCIPHGGGGPGV
;
A
#
# COMPACT_ATOMS: atom_id res chain seq x y z
N HIS A 1 -11.44 16.13 -0.87
CA HIS A 1 -11.44 17.42 -1.59
C HIS A 1 -12.47 18.43 -1.05
N ILE A 2 -13.74 18.07 -0.78
CA ILE A 2 -14.75 19.04 -0.28
C ILE A 2 -14.59 19.38 1.22
N ARG A 3 -14.68 18.38 2.11
CA ARG A 3 -14.81 18.61 3.57
C ARG A 3 -13.52 18.91 4.33
N ARG A 4 -12.35 18.86 3.67
CA ARG A 4 -11.02 19.19 4.25
C ARG A 4 -10.82 18.54 5.62
N GLU A 5 -10.49 19.29 6.67
CA GLU A 5 -10.33 18.81 8.06
C GLU A 5 -11.53 18.04 8.63
N LYS A 6 -12.74 18.25 8.08
CA LYS A 6 -13.99 17.58 8.47
C LYS A 6 -14.32 16.37 7.57
N ALA A 7 -13.38 15.93 6.74
CA ALA A 7 -13.52 14.71 5.96
C ALA A 7 -13.51 13.47 6.88
N THR A 8 -14.09 12.37 6.40
CA THR A 8 -14.12 11.08 7.12
C THR A 8 -12.77 10.38 7.15
N SER A 9 -11.88 10.75 6.22
CA SER A 9 -10.50 10.25 6.08
C SER A 9 -9.72 11.21 5.19
N ASN A 10 -8.39 11.11 5.20
CA ASN A 10 -7.50 11.81 4.27
C ASN A 10 -7.33 11.08 2.92
N ILE A 11 -7.90 9.88 2.74
CA ILE A 11 -7.71 9.11 1.50
C ILE A 11 -8.11 9.89 0.24
N CYS A 12 -7.31 9.78 -0.81
CA CYS A 12 -7.59 10.35 -2.14
C CYS A 12 -7.39 9.30 -3.25
N THR A 13 -6.14 9.01 -3.63
CA THR A 13 -5.82 7.83 -4.47
C THR A 13 -6.04 6.57 -3.63
N ALA A 14 -6.70 5.57 -4.21
CA ALA A 14 -7.01 4.31 -3.57
C ALA A 14 -6.40 3.12 -4.34
N GLN A 15 -7.20 2.11 -4.68
CA GLN A 15 -6.77 0.87 -5.34
C GLN A 15 -7.76 0.46 -6.45
N VAL A 16 -8.24 1.43 -7.25
CA VAL A 16 -9.34 1.21 -8.21
C VAL A 16 -9.03 0.12 -9.23
N LEU A 17 -7.86 0.14 -9.88
CA LEU A 17 -7.49 -0.88 -10.86
C LEU A 17 -7.50 -2.30 -10.24
N LEU A 18 -6.97 -2.44 -9.02
CA LEU A 18 -6.94 -3.72 -8.31
C LEU A 18 -8.35 -4.17 -7.88
N ALA A 19 -9.22 -3.23 -7.50
CA ALA A 19 -10.63 -3.51 -7.22
C ALA A 19 -11.38 -3.96 -8.48
N VAL A 20 -11.09 -3.36 -9.64
CA VAL A 20 -11.63 -3.80 -10.94
C VAL A 20 -11.15 -5.21 -11.27
N ILE A 21 -9.86 -5.53 -11.08
CA ILE A 21 -9.33 -6.89 -11.28
C ILE A 21 -10.05 -7.90 -10.37
N ALA A 22 -10.22 -7.58 -9.09
CA ALA A 22 -10.95 -8.44 -8.15
C ALA A 22 -12.42 -8.63 -8.55
N ALA A 23 -13.08 -7.57 -9.03
CA ALA A 23 -14.44 -7.65 -9.55
C ALA A 23 -14.52 -8.54 -10.80
N MET A 24 -13.57 -8.43 -11.73
CA MET A 24 -13.50 -9.27 -12.92
C MET A 24 -13.24 -10.73 -12.56
N TYR A 25 -12.38 -11.01 -11.58
CA TYR A 25 -12.18 -12.35 -11.04
C TYR A 25 -13.50 -12.92 -10.48
N ALA A 26 -14.24 -12.14 -9.69
CA ALA A 26 -15.54 -12.56 -9.17
C ALA A 26 -16.63 -12.71 -10.26
N ILE A 27 -16.61 -11.90 -11.33
CA ILE A 27 -17.52 -12.03 -12.47
C ILE A 27 -17.23 -13.31 -13.26
N TYR A 28 -15.95 -13.58 -13.50
CA TYR A 28 -15.49 -14.74 -14.25
C TYR A 28 -15.71 -16.06 -13.51
N HIS A 29 -15.46 -16.08 -12.18
CA HIS A 29 -15.59 -17.27 -11.34
C HIS A 29 -16.95 -17.41 -10.65
N GLY A 30 -17.66 -16.32 -10.39
CA GLY A 30 -19.06 -16.35 -9.92
C GLY A 30 -19.20 -17.08 -8.58
N PRO A 31 -20.43 -17.25 -8.07
CA PRO A 31 -20.60 -17.92 -6.80
C PRO A 31 -20.14 -19.39 -6.83
N GLU A 32 -20.36 -20.11 -7.94
CA GLU A 32 -20.02 -21.54 -8.04
C GLU A 32 -18.52 -21.77 -8.15
N GLY A 33 -17.82 -21.00 -8.98
CA GLY A 33 -16.38 -21.12 -9.18
C GLY A 33 -15.60 -20.66 -7.96
N LEU A 34 -16.00 -19.57 -7.32
CA LEU A 34 -15.39 -19.13 -6.05
C LEU A 34 -15.63 -20.16 -4.93
N ALA A 35 -16.82 -20.74 -4.85
CA ALA A 35 -17.09 -21.84 -3.92
C ALA A 35 -16.21 -23.06 -4.22
N TRP A 36 -16.02 -23.40 -5.49
CA TRP A 36 -15.18 -24.52 -5.92
C TRP A 36 -13.71 -24.28 -5.55
N ILE A 37 -13.16 -23.08 -5.81
CA ILE A 37 -11.80 -22.70 -5.40
C ILE A 37 -11.66 -22.84 -3.89
N ALA A 38 -12.55 -22.19 -3.12
CA ALA A 38 -12.50 -22.20 -1.66
C ALA A 38 -12.61 -23.62 -1.07
N ARG A 39 -13.49 -24.47 -1.61
CA ARG A 39 -13.63 -25.87 -1.18
C ARG A 39 -12.39 -26.70 -1.48
N ASN A 40 -11.73 -26.48 -2.64
CA ASN A 40 -10.50 -27.19 -2.96
C ASN A 40 -9.35 -26.80 -2.06
N VAL A 41 -9.17 -25.50 -1.78
CA VAL A 41 -8.16 -25.01 -0.84
C VAL A 41 -8.42 -25.60 0.56
N HIS A 42 -9.66 -25.53 1.04
CA HIS A 42 -10.04 -26.12 2.33
C HIS A 42 -9.81 -27.63 2.38
N ARG A 43 -10.17 -28.34 1.30
CA ARG A 43 -9.98 -29.79 1.20
C ARG A 43 -8.51 -30.15 1.29
N ARG A 44 -7.65 -29.51 0.49
CA ARG A 44 -6.19 -29.72 0.53
C ARG A 44 -5.61 -29.44 1.91
N THR A 45 -6.11 -28.39 2.58
CA THR A 45 -5.70 -28.04 3.95
C THR A 45 -6.10 -29.12 4.95
N SER A 46 -7.30 -29.68 4.82
CA SER A 46 -7.76 -30.78 5.68
C SER A 46 -6.97 -32.07 5.45
N VAL A 47 -6.58 -32.36 4.20
CA VAL A 47 -5.69 -33.47 3.87
C VAL A 47 -4.30 -33.23 4.47
N LEU A 48 -3.71 -32.06 4.26
CA LEU A 48 -2.44 -31.64 4.87
C LEU A 48 -2.47 -31.86 6.39
N ALA A 49 -3.50 -31.37 7.07
CA ALA A 49 -3.71 -31.51 8.51
C ALA A 49 -3.75 -32.97 8.97
N ALA A 50 -4.46 -33.83 8.23
CA ALA A 50 -4.55 -35.25 8.54
C ALA A 50 -3.18 -35.94 8.42
N GLY A 51 -2.42 -35.64 7.36
CA GLY A 51 -1.07 -36.18 7.18
C GLY A 51 -0.09 -35.66 8.24
N LEU A 52 -0.12 -34.36 8.58
CA LEU A 52 0.69 -33.80 9.67
C LEU A 52 0.39 -34.51 11.01
N LYS A 53 -0.89 -34.80 11.29
CA LYS A 53 -1.28 -35.58 12.47
C LYS A 53 -0.71 -37.00 12.44
N GLN A 54 -0.72 -37.70 11.31
CA GLN A 54 -0.10 -39.03 11.17
C GLN A 54 1.41 -39.00 11.44
N LEU A 55 2.08 -37.90 11.12
CA LEU A 55 3.50 -37.67 11.37
C LEU A 55 3.83 -37.20 12.80
N GLY A 56 2.82 -37.10 13.68
CA GLY A 56 2.99 -36.64 15.07
C GLY A 56 2.91 -35.12 15.26
N PHE A 57 2.57 -34.35 14.21
CA PHE A 57 2.41 -32.90 14.23
C PHE A 57 0.93 -32.51 14.14
N ALA A 58 0.15 -32.83 15.17
CA ALA A 58 -1.26 -32.49 15.19
C ALA A 58 -1.46 -30.95 15.15
N PRO A 59 -2.32 -30.42 14.26
CA PRO A 59 -2.69 -29.01 14.28
C PRO A 59 -3.29 -28.58 15.62
N LEU A 60 -2.94 -27.38 16.07
CA LEU A 60 -3.43 -26.80 17.32
C LEU A 60 -4.92 -26.46 17.29
N SER A 61 -5.42 -26.05 16.12
CA SER A 61 -6.86 -25.83 15.91
C SER A 61 -7.51 -27.03 15.24
N LYS A 62 -8.73 -27.34 15.69
CA LYS A 62 -9.59 -28.37 15.06
C LYS A 62 -10.42 -27.83 13.89
N ALA A 63 -10.63 -26.51 13.84
CA ALA A 63 -11.40 -25.83 12.81
C ALA A 63 -10.52 -24.78 12.13
N PHE A 64 -10.49 -24.81 10.80
CA PHE A 64 -9.69 -23.92 9.97
C PHE A 64 -10.27 -23.85 8.56
N PHE A 65 -9.87 -22.83 7.81
CA PHE A 65 -10.15 -22.74 6.37
C PHE A 65 -8.96 -23.28 5.57
N ASP A 66 -7.90 -22.48 5.44
CA ASP A 66 -6.72 -22.74 4.60
C ASP A 66 -5.40 -22.82 5.38
N THR A 67 -5.45 -22.51 6.69
CA THR A 67 -4.27 -22.33 7.52
C THR A 67 -4.28 -23.25 8.72
N VAL A 68 -3.19 -24.00 8.91
CA VAL A 68 -2.96 -24.82 10.11
C VAL A 68 -1.70 -24.36 10.83
N THR A 69 -1.70 -24.51 12.16
CA THR A 69 -0.53 -24.23 13.00
C THR A 69 -0.18 -25.48 13.80
N VAL A 70 1.09 -25.85 13.81
CA VAL A 70 1.63 -27.01 14.52
C VAL A 70 2.75 -26.59 15.46
N GLN A 71 2.97 -27.37 16.52
CA GLN A 71 4.13 -27.20 17.39
C GLN A 71 5.42 -27.57 16.64
N ALA A 72 6.45 -26.75 16.77
CA ALA A 72 7.75 -27.02 16.16
C ALA A 72 8.45 -28.22 16.82
N GLY A 73 8.28 -28.36 18.14
CA GLY A 73 8.85 -29.45 18.93
C GLY A 73 10.37 -29.53 18.84
N ALA A 74 10.93 -30.69 19.20
CA ALA A 74 12.37 -30.92 19.18
C ALA A 74 12.99 -30.91 17.76
N LYS A 75 12.18 -31.15 16.72
CA LYS A 75 12.62 -31.25 15.31
C LYS A 75 12.63 -29.92 14.55
N ARG A 76 12.47 -28.79 15.26
CA ARG A 76 12.38 -27.43 14.67
C ARG A 76 13.46 -27.16 13.61
N ASN A 77 14.73 -27.37 13.95
CA ASN A 77 15.84 -27.02 13.07
C ASN A 77 15.89 -27.91 11.82
N GLU A 78 15.54 -29.20 11.95
CA GLU A 78 15.42 -30.13 10.83
C GLU A 78 14.31 -29.69 9.88
N ILE A 79 13.14 -29.33 10.42
CA ILE A 79 11.99 -28.84 9.64
C ILE A 79 12.38 -27.57 8.86
N ILE A 80 13.08 -26.62 9.49
CA ILE A 80 13.53 -25.40 8.81
C ILE A 80 14.50 -25.74 7.66
N ALA A 81 15.44 -26.65 7.89
CA ALA A 81 16.40 -27.08 6.86
C ALA A 81 15.69 -27.79 5.69
N HIS A 82 14.73 -28.67 5.96
CA HIS A 82 13.95 -29.33 4.92
C HIS A 82 13.06 -28.34 4.15
N ALA A 83 12.47 -27.36 4.83
CA ALA A 83 11.67 -26.32 4.18
C ALA A 83 12.51 -25.50 3.18
N ALA A 84 13.73 -25.14 3.56
CA ALA A 84 14.69 -24.50 2.67
C ALA A 84 15.06 -25.39 1.47
N HIS A 85 15.27 -26.70 1.68
CA HIS A 85 15.56 -27.66 0.62
C HIS A 85 14.40 -27.83 -0.37
N GLU A 86 13.15 -27.90 0.11
CA GLU A 86 11.94 -27.97 -0.72
C GLU A 86 11.54 -26.61 -1.31
N GLN A 87 12.28 -25.53 -0.99
CA GLN A 87 12.01 -24.15 -1.42
C GLN A 87 10.60 -23.66 -1.03
N ILE A 88 10.13 -24.03 0.16
CA ILE A 88 8.83 -23.63 0.71
C ILE A 88 9.06 -22.78 1.96
N ASN A 89 8.46 -21.59 1.98
CA ASN A 89 8.45 -20.75 3.17
C ASN A 89 7.28 -21.12 4.09
N LEU A 90 7.58 -21.31 5.37
CA LEU A 90 6.60 -21.42 6.44
C LEU A 90 6.53 -20.12 7.23
N ARG A 91 5.42 -19.84 7.90
CA ARG A 91 5.40 -18.80 8.94
C ARG A 91 5.99 -19.40 10.21
N ILE A 92 7.18 -18.93 10.57
CA ILE A 92 7.94 -19.44 11.72
C ILE A 92 7.78 -18.46 12.88
N GLU A 93 7.25 -18.93 14.00
CA GLU A 93 7.24 -18.20 15.28
C GLU A 93 8.18 -18.89 16.28
N ALA A 94 8.18 -18.47 17.55
CA ALA A 94 9.07 -19.00 18.58
C ALA A 94 8.96 -20.53 18.72
N ASP A 95 7.74 -21.05 18.89
CA ASP A 95 7.48 -22.47 19.18
C ASP A 95 6.59 -23.17 18.14
N THR A 96 6.16 -22.45 17.10
CA THR A 96 5.17 -22.95 16.14
C THR A 96 5.56 -22.70 14.70
N PHE A 97 4.96 -23.50 13.82
CA PHE A 97 4.93 -23.27 12.38
C PHE A 97 3.49 -23.12 11.92
N SER A 98 3.18 -22.06 11.16
CA SER A 98 1.90 -21.94 10.45
C SER A 98 2.10 -22.16 8.95
N ILE A 99 1.20 -22.93 8.37
CA ILE A 99 1.17 -23.29 6.94
C ILE A 99 -0.17 -22.82 6.40
N ALA A 100 -0.16 -21.87 5.47
CA ALA A 100 -1.33 -21.40 4.75
C ALA A 100 -1.25 -21.93 3.31
N LEU A 101 -2.30 -22.61 2.85
CA LEU A 101 -2.44 -23.04 1.47
C LEU A 101 -3.27 -22.02 0.68
N ASP A 102 -3.15 -22.03 -0.64
CA ASP A 102 -3.91 -21.13 -1.51
C ASP A 102 -4.35 -21.85 -2.79
N GLU A 103 -4.94 -21.09 -3.72
CA GLU A 103 -5.47 -21.59 -5.00
C GLU A 103 -4.40 -22.34 -5.83
N THR A 104 -3.12 -21.98 -5.70
CA THR A 104 -2.01 -22.54 -6.47
C THR A 104 -1.49 -23.86 -5.90
N THR A 105 -1.79 -24.18 -4.64
CA THR A 105 -1.28 -25.37 -3.96
C THR A 105 -1.73 -26.65 -4.67
N THR A 106 -0.79 -27.53 -5.04
CA THR A 106 -1.10 -28.83 -5.65
C THR A 106 -0.99 -29.99 -4.65
N PRO A 107 -1.52 -31.20 -4.96
CA PRO A 107 -1.24 -32.41 -4.18
C PRO A 107 0.26 -32.63 -3.93
N ALA A 108 1.10 -32.44 -4.95
CA ALA A 108 2.56 -32.54 -4.83
C ALA A 108 3.15 -31.51 -3.86
N THR A 109 2.56 -30.31 -3.77
CA THR A 109 2.96 -29.29 -2.78
C THR A 109 2.62 -29.75 -1.36
N VAL A 110 1.46 -30.38 -1.15
CA VAL A 110 1.08 -30.94 0.15
C VAL A 110 2.04 -32.07 0.56
N GLU A 111 2.41 -32.95 -0.37
CA GLU A 111 3.41 -33.99 -0.13
C GLU A 111 4.79 -33.41 0.18
N ALA A 112 5.20 -32.33 -0.50
CA ALA A 112 6.41 -31.58 -0.18
C ALA A 112 6.39 -31.06 1.25
N VAL A 113 5.26 -30.51 1.70
CA VAL A 113 5.11 -30.10 3.09
C VAL A 113 5.24 -31.30 4.04
N TRP A 114 4.67 -32.48 3.73
CA TRP A 114 4.90 -33.64 4.59
C TRP A 114 6.37 -34.09 4.63
N ARG A 115 7.11 -33.99 3.51
CA ARG A 115 8.57 -34.23 3.50
C ARG A 115 9.32 -33.26 4.39
N ILE A 116 8.90 -31.99 4.45
CA ILE A 116 9.46 -30.99 5.38
C ILE A 116 9.37 -31.48 6.83
N PHE A 117 8.25 -32.10 7.20
CA PHE A 117 8.03 -32.69 8.53
C PHE A 117 8.59 -34.12 8.69
N GLY A 118 9.42 -34.59 7.75
CA GLY A 118 10.09 -35.89 7.80
C GLY A 118 9.22 -37.08 7.39
N GLY A 119 8.09 -36.84 6.73
CA GLY A 119 7.16 -37.87 6.26
C GLY A 119 7.31 -38.20 4.77
N GLN A 120 6.99 -39.44 4.41
CA GLN A 120 6.77 -39.86 3.02
C GLN A 120 5.35 -40.42 2.93
N LEU A 121 4.39 -39.54 2.68
CA LEU A 121 2.98 -39.88 2.53
C LEU A 121 2.55 -39.55 1.10
N ALA A 122 1.62 -40.35 0.56
CA ALA A 122 0.97 -40.06 -0.72
C ALA A 122 -0.34 -39.32 -0.47
N TYR A 123 -0.57 -38.23 -1.22
CA TYR A 123 -1.74 -37.38 -1.03
C TYR A 123 -3.04 -38.15 -1.16
N ASP A 124 -3.16 -38.98 -2.20
CA ASP A 124 -4.38 -39.74 -2.49
C ASP A 124 -4.72 -40.76 -1.40
N ASP A 125 -3.73 -41.28 -0.68
CA ASP A 125 -3.96 -42.21 0.43
C ASP A 125 -4.49 -41.49 1.67
N VAL A 126 -3.87 -40.38 2.05
CA VAL A 126 -4.34 -39.56 3.19
C VAL A 126 -5.69 -38.91 2.87
N ALA A 127 -5.92 -38.54 1.61
CA ALA A 127 -7.15 -37.90 1.18
C ALA A 127 -8.37 -38.79 1.39
N LYS A 128 -8.28 -40.12 1.26
CA LYS A 128 -9.42 -41.03 1.45
C LYS A 128 -10.09 -40.85 2.83
N ASP A 129 -9.29 -40.66 3.87
CA ASP A 129 -9.74 -40.64 5.26
C ASP A 129 -9.70 -39.25 5.92
N ALA A 130 -9.24 -38.22 5.20
CA ALA A 130 -9.15 -36.88 5.74
C ALA A 130 -10.56 -36.31 6.07
N PRO A 131 -10.82 -35.88 7.31
CA PRO A 131 -12.13 -35.34 7.69
C PRO A 131 -12.35 -33.93 7.12
N GLU A 132 -13.60 -33.49 7.07
CA GLU A 132 -13.92 -32.08 6.84
C GLU A 132 -13.69 -31.29 8.14
N ALA A 133 -12.85 -30.25 8.08
CA ALA A 133 -12.46 -29.48 9.25
C ALA A 133 -13.34 -28.26 9.51
N LEU A 134 -14.22 -27.87 8.57
CA LEU A 134 -15.18 -26.79 8.75
C LEU A 134 -16.42 -27.29 9.51
N PRO A 135 -16.71 -26.82 10.74
CA PRO A 135 -17.90 -27.23 11.47
C PRO A 135 -19.17 -26.81 10.75
N THR A 136 -20.19 -27.67 10.73
CA THR A 136 -21.48 -27.42 10.06
C THR A 136 -22.19 -26.16 10.55
N ALA A 137 -21.98 -25.76 11.81
CA ALA A 137 -22.50 -24.52 12.37
C ALA A 137 -21.94 -23.25 11.70
N PHE A 138 -20.74 -23.32 11.12
CA PHE A 138 -20.09 -22.21 10.42
C PHE A 138 -20.23 -22.29 8.89
N ALA A 139 -20.83 -23.37 8.37
CA ALA A 139 -21.09 -23.50 6.94
C ALA A 139 -22.05 -22.39 6.48
N ARG A 140 -21.60 -21.56 5.54
CA ARG A 140 -22.42 -20.49 4.96
C ARG A 140 -23.67 -21.08 4.29
N LYS A 141 -24.84 -20.54 4.62
CA LYS A 141 -26.14 -20.93 4.05
C LYS A 141 -26.76 -19.86 3.14
N SER A 142 -26.26 -18.63 3.20
CA SER A 142 -26.78 -17.52 2.40
C SER A 142 -26.18 -17.50 1.01
N ASP A 143 -27.01 -17.19 0.03
CA ASP A 143 -26.59 -16.91 -1.34
C ASP A 143 -25.70 -15.65 -1.42
N TYR A 144 -24.95 -15.53 -2.51
CA TYR A 144 -24.09 -14.38 -2.80
C TYR A 144 -23.86 -14.27 -4.30
N LEU A 145 -23.45 -13.05 -4.71
CA LEU A 145 -23.23 -12.73 -6.12
C LEU A 145 -24.46 -13.04 -7.00
N THR A 146 -25.66 -12.88 -6.45
CA THR A 146 -26.94 -13.21 -7.12
C THR A 146 -27.31 -12.26 -8.26
N HIS A 147 -26.59 -11.13 -8.40
CA HIS A 147 -26.82 -10.20 -9.49
C HIS A 147 -26.41 -10.83 -10.83
N PRO A 148 -27.19 -10.68 -11.92
CA PRO A 148 -26.93 -11.35 -13.20
C PRO A 148 -25.52 -11.15 -13.79
N VAL A 149 -24.84 -10.05 -13.44
CA VAL A 149 -23.47 -9.76 -13.90
C VAL A 149 -22.47 -10.87 -13.54
N PHE A 150 -22.65 -11.57 -12.41
CA PHE A 150 -21.75 -12.64 -11.97
C PHE A 150 -22.03 -13.99 -12.65
N HIS A 151 -23.10 -14.07 -13.44
CA HIS A 151 -23.54 -15.27 -14.14
C HIS A 151 -23.43 -15.15 -15.66
N ALA A 152 -23.33 -13.93 -16.21
CA ALA A 152 -23.45 -13.66 -17.65
C ALA A 152 -22.12 -13.71 -18.45
N HIS A 153 -20.95 -13.71 -17.78
CA HIS A 153 -19.65 -13.54 -18.43
C HIS A 153 -18.66 -14.62 -17.99
N ARG A 154 -19.00 -15.89 -18.30
CA ARG A 154 -18.37 -17.08 -17.72
C ARG A 154 -17.33 -17.72 -18.63
N SER A 155 -17.44 -17.48 -19.93
CA SER A 155 -16.42 -17.88 -20.90
C SER A 155 -15.40 -16.76 -21.14
N GLU A 156 -14.19 -17.15 -21.55
CA GLU A 156 -13.13 -16.20 -21.88
C GLU A 156 -13.59 -15.16 -22.93
N THR A 157 -14.35 -15.61 -23.95
CA THR A 157 -14.88 -14.73 -25.01
C THR A 157 -15.90 -13.71 -24.46
N GLU A 158 -16.79 -14.14 -23.56
CA GLU A 158 -17.78 -13.22 -22.97
C GLU A 158 -17.12 -12.21 -22.04
N LEU A 159 -16.17 -12.64 -21.20
CA LEU A 159 -15.43 -11.74 -20.32
C LEU A 159 -14.61 -10.74 -21.14
N LEU A 160 -13.92 -11.19 -22.20
CA LEU A 160 -13.19 -10.31 -23.12
C LEU A 160 -14.09 -9.22 -23.70
N ARG A 161 -15.27 -9.60 -24.21
CA ARG A 161 -16.25 -8.65 -24.77
C ARG A 161 -16.79 -7.70 -23.69
N TYR A 162 -17.01 -8.19 -22.48
CA TYR A 162 -17.49 -7.37 -21.36
C TYR A 162 -16.46 -6.33 -20.94
N MET A 163 -15.20 -6.75 -20.74
CA MET A 163 -14.09 -5.84 -20.43
C MET A 163 -13.91 -4.78 -21.53
N ARG A 164 -13.95 -5.20 -22.81
CA ARG A 164 -13.86 -4.28 -23.93
C ARG A 164 -15.00 -3.27 -23.94
N LYS A 165 -16.24 -3.72 -23.76
CA LYS A 165 -17.43 -2.87 -23.72
C LYS A 165 -17.35 -1.81 -22.61
N LEU A 166 -16.81 -2.15 -21.45
CA LEU A 166 -16.61 -1.20 -20.36
C LEU A 166 -15.49 -0.21 -20.69
N SER A 167 -14.35 -0.70 -21.18
CA SER A 167 -13.23 0.15 -21.61
C SER A 167 -13.61 1.13 -22.73
N ASP A 168 -14.51 0.75 -23.64
CA ASP A 168 -14.99 1.64 -24.71
C ASP A 168 -15.79 2.85 -24.18
N ARG A 169 -16.38 2.75 -22.99
CA ARG A 169 -17.14 3.84 -22.36
C ARG A 169 -16.27 4.89 -21.66
N ASP A 170 -15.02 4.56 -21.39
CA ASP A 170 -14.11 5.40 -20.63
C ASP A 170 -13.15 6.14 -21.58
N LEU A 171 -13.02 7.45 -21.38
CA LEU A 171 -11.97 8.25 -22.04
C LEU A 171 -10.66 8.05 -21.27
N ALA A 172 -9.64 7.52 -21.95
CA ALA A 172 -8.30 7.31 -21.40
C ALA A 172 -7.21 7.93 -22.29
N LEU A 173 -5.95 7.86 -21.84
CA LEU A 173 -4.81 8.52 -22.49
C LEU A 173 -4.44 7.96 -23.86
N ASP A 174 -4.95 6.78 -24.23
CA ASP A 174 -4.83 6.21 -25.57
C ASP A 174 -5.67 6.97 -26.62
N ARG A 175 -6.61 7.83 -26.19
CA ARG A 175 -7.53 8.55 -27.09
C ARG A 175 -7.28 10.06 -27.13
N ALA A 176 -7.04 10.68 -25.99
CA ALA A 176 -6.91 12.13 -25.90
C ALA A 176 -6.12 12.56 -24.66
N MET A 177 -5.65 13.81 -24.70
CA MET A 177 -5.13 14.48 -23.51
C MET A 177 -6.23 14.59 -22.44
N ILE A 178 -5.87 14.30 -21.19
CA ILE A 178 -6.72 14.50 -20.01
C ILE A 178 -6.03 15.56 -19.13
N PRO A 179 -6.32 16.87 -19.31
CA PRO A 179 -5.58 17.96 -18.68
C PRO A 179 -6.07 18.25 -17.24
N LEU A 180 -6.06 17.21 -16.39
CA LEU A 180 -6.43 17.36 -14.98
C LEU A 180 -5.29 18.01 -14.19
N GLY A 181 -5.50 19.26 -13.78
CA GLY A 181 -4.58 19.97 -12.88
C GLY A 181 -4.31 19.18 -11.60
N SER A 182 -3.08 19.25 -11.09
CA SER A 182 -2.59 18.49 -9.93
C SER A 182 -2.58 16.95 -10.10
N CYS A 183 -2.91 16.40 -11.28
CA CYS A 183 -2.85 14.96 -11.53
C CYS A 183 -1.66 14.51 -12.38
N THR A 184 -1.07 15.41 -13.17
CA THR A 184 0.09 15.10 -14.04
C THR A 184 -0.17 13.87 -14.91
N MET A 185 -1.18 13.95 -15.77
CA MET A 185 -1.56 12.86 -16.69
C MET A 185 -0.53 12.70 -17.83
N LYS A 186 0.67 12.23 -17.48
CA LYS A 186 1.80 11.99 -18.39
C LYS A 186 1.75 10.57 -18.97
N LEU A 187 2.71 10.29 -19.86
CA LEU A 187 2.90 8.95 -20.40
C LEU A 187 3.20 7.94 -19.29
N ASN A 188 2.49 6.80 -19.32
CA ASN A 188 2.87 5.58 -18.61
C ASN A 188 3.47 4.64 -19.66
N ALA A 189 4.79 4.63 -19.81
CA ALA A 189 5.41 3.99 -20.97
C ALA A 189 5.30 2.47 -20.89
N THR A 190 5.08 1.80 -22.03
CA THR A 190 4.98 0.33 -22.07
C THR A 190 6.20 -0.36 -21.44
N THR A 191 7.41 0.16 -21.70
CA THR A 191 8.66 -0.34 -21.10
C THR A 191 8.67 -0.24 -19.57
N GLU A 192 8.05 0.79 -19.00
CA GLU A 192 7.93 0.97 -17.54
C GLU A 192 6.89 0.01 -16.94
N MET A 193 5.88 -0.36 -17.71
CA MET A 193 4.77 -1.22 -17.25
C MET A 193 5.09 -2.71 -17.31
N ILE A 194 5.89 -3.16 -18.28
CA ILE A 194 6.20 -4.58 -18.50
C ILE A 194 6.69 -5.31 -17.23
N PRO A 195 7.62 -4.76 -16.42
CA PRO A 195 8.15 -5.48 -15.27
C PRO A 195 7.14 -5.75 -14.15
N VAL A 196 6.04 -4.99 -14.07
CA VAL A 196 5.05 -5.11 -12.99
C VAL A 196 4.43 -6.52 -12.93
N THR A 197 4.35 -7.22 -14.06
CA THR A 197 3.79 -8.58 -14.15
C THR A 197 4.83 -9.68 -14.28
N TRP A 198 6.13 -9.38 -14.15
CA TRP A 198 7.15 -10.43 -14.09
C TRP A 198 7.01 -11.22 -12.79
N PRO A 199 7.10 -12.56 -12.80
CA PRO A 199 6.98 -13.37 -11.59
C PRO A 199 7.96 -12.96 -10.47
N GLN A 200 9.15 -12.50 -10.84
CA GLN A 200 10.18 -12.02 -9.90
C GLN A 200 9.74 -10.79 -9.09
N PHE A 201 8.76 -10.03 -9.58
CA PHE A 201 8.14 -8.91 -8.86
C PHE A 201 6.75 -9.30 -8.33
N GLY A 202 5.87 -9.83 -9.20
CA GLY A 202 4.47 -10.07 -8.89
C GLY A 202 4.16 -11.29 -8.01
N ALA A 203 5.08 -12.25 -7.88
CA ALA A 203 4.83 -13.52 -7.19
C ALA A 203 5.58 -13.68 -5.85
N LEU A 204 6.36 -12.69 -5.42
CA LEU A 204 7.07 -12.76 -4.15
C LEU A 204 6.16 -12.36 -2.99
N HIS A 205 6.03 -13.24 -1.98
CA HIS A 205 5.29 -12.91 -0.77
C HIS A 205 5.98 -11.76 0.00
N PRO A 206 5.25 -10.74 0.50
CA PRO A 206 5.86 -9.55 1.11
C PRO A 206 6.65 -9.83 2.41
N PHE A 207 6.42 -10.98 3.05
CA PHE A 207 7.18 -11.45 4.22
C PHE A 207 8.12 -12.61 3.92
N ALA A 208 8.48 -12.82 2.65
CA ALA A 208 9.55 -13.76 2.30
C ALA A 208 10.86 -13.37 3.00
N PRO A 209 11.72 -14.35 3.36
CA PRO A 209 13.05 -14.09 3.89
C PRO A 209 13.83 -13.08 3.03
N ARG A 210 14.56 -12.19 3.69
CA ARG A 210 15.21 -11.02 3.05
C ARG A 210 16.13 -11.43 1.89
N GLU A 211 16.83 -12.55 2.05
CA GLU A 211 17.74 -13.13 1.06
C GLU A 211 17.04 -13.55 -0.24
N GLN A 212 15.75 -13.90 -0.18
CA GLN A 212 14.93 -14.22 -1.36
C GLN A 212 14.46 -12.95 -2.10
N ALA A 213 14.53 -11.79 -1.44
CA ALA A 213 14.12 -10.49 -1.95
C ALA A 213 15.31 -9.58 -2.34
N ALA A 214 16.50 -10.13 -2.56
CA ALA A 214 17.72 -9.35 -2.82
C ALA A 214 17.57 -8.37 -4.02
N GLY A 215 16.88 -8.79 -5.08
CA GLY A 215 16.57 -7.93 -6.23
C GLY A 215 15.70 -6.73 -5.89
N TYR A 216 14.68 -6.92 -5.03
CA TYR A 216 13.85 -5.83 -4.52
C TYR A 216 14.67 -4.84 -3.70
N HIS A 217 15.55 -5.33 -2.82
CA HIS A 217 16.39 -4.46 -2.01
C HIS A 217 17.36 -3.63 -2.85
N ALA A 218 17.99 -4.22 -3.86
CA ALA A 218 18.84 -3.48 -4.80
C ALA A 218 18.05 -2.40 -5.56
N MET A 219 16.82 -2.71 -6.00
CA MET A 219 15.93 -1.74 -6.64
C MET A 219 15.54 -0.61 -5.68
N PHE A 220 15.18 -0.94 -4.44
CA PHE A 220 14.81 0.05 -3.43
C PHE A 220 15.97 0.99 -3.11
N ASP A 221 17.18 0.46 -2.93
CA ASP A 221 18.34 1.29 -2.61
C ASP A 221 18.68 2.24 -3.76
N LYS A 222 18.60 1.76 -5.00
CA LYS A 222 18.78 2.60 -6.18
C LYS A 222 17.71 3.69 -6.30
N LEU A 223 16.44 3.33 -6.14
CA LEU A 223 15.33 4.27 -6.20
C LEU A 223 15.43 5.32 -5.09
N LYS A 224 15.73 4.91 -3.85
CA LYS A 224 15.92 5.83 -2.72
C LYS A 224 17.05 6.82 -3.01
N GLY A 225 18.20 6.35 -3.52
CA GLY A 225 19.31 7.22 -3.91
C GLY A 225 18.90 8.27 -4.95
N TRP A 226 18.24 7.85 -6.04
CA TRP A 226 17.74 8.77 -7.05
C TRP A 226 16.73 9.78 -6.51
N LEU A 227 15.81 9.35 -5.64
CA LEU A 227 14.82 10.25 -5.04
C LEU A 227 15.48 11.23 -4.06
N CYS A 228 16.48 10.82 -3.28
CA CYS A 228 17.31 11.73 -2.49
C CYS A 228 17.98 12.78 -3.38
N ASP A 229 18.62 12.38 -4.48
CA ASP A 229 19.30 13.30 -5.41
C ASP A 229 18.33 14.33 -6.01
N ILE A 230 17.13 13.88 -6.40
CA ILE A 230 16.07 14.72 -6.99
C ILE A 230 15.51 15.71 -5.96
N THR A 231 15.42 15.32 -4.69
CA THR A 231 14.69 16.09 -3.67
C THR A 231 15.59 16.89 -2.74
N GLY A 232 16.87 16.54 -2.64
CA GLY A 232 17.79 17.11 -1.66
C GLY A 232 17.58 16.58 -0.24
N TYR A 233 16.80 15.51 -0.05
CA TYR A 233 16.63 14.87 1.26
C TYR A 233 17.71 13.83 1.54
N ASP A 234 17.98 13.58 2.82
CA ASP A 234 18.96 12.59 3.26
C ASP A 234 18.45 11.14 3.21
N ALA A 235 17.13 10.94 3.31
CA ALA A 235 16.53 9.61 3.38
C ALA A 235 15.13 9.55 2.77
N ILE A 236 14.77 8.35 2.27
CA ILE A 236 13.47 8.05 1.68
C ILE A 236 12.88 6.79 2.31
N SER A 237 11.61 6.88 2.72
CA SER A 237 10.78 5.72 3.06
C SER A 237 9.84 5.39 1.91
N LEU A 238 9.83 4.13 1.47
CA LEU A 238 8.93 3.63 0.41
C LEU A 238 7.65 2.98 0.97
N GLN A 239 7.40 3.08 2.28
CA GLN A 239 6.26 2.44 2.93
C GLN A 239 4.90 3.10 2.64
N PRO A 240 4.77 4.45 2.60
CA PRO A 240 3.49 5.07 2.31
C PRO A 240 3.01 4.71 0.90
N ASN A 241 1.79 4.18 0.80
CA ASN A 241 1.20 3.65 -0.45
C ASN A 241 0.21 4.64 -1.11
N SER A 242 0.32 5.93 -0.81
CA SER A 242 -0.37 7.03 -1.47
C SER A 242 0.20 8.35 -0.98
N GLY A 243 -0.07 9.44 -1.71
CA GLY A 243 0.37 10.77 -1.27
C GLY A 243 -0.21 11.20 0.09
N ALA A 244 -1.49 10.90 0.34
CA ALA A 244 -2.12 11.18 1.64
C ALA A 244 -1.50 10.37 2.79
N GLN A 245 -1.08 9.12 2.52
CA GLN A 245 -0.33 8.32 3.50
C GLN A 245 1.09 8.86 3.70
N GLY A 246 1.69 9.46 2.66
CA GLY A 246 2.96 10.17 2.77
C GLY A 246 2.86 11.42 3.64
N GLU A 247 1.78 12.19 3.51
CA GLU A 247 1.44 13.29 4.45
C GLU A 247 1.32 12.79 5.88
N TYR A 248 0.58 11.69 6.07
CA TYR A 248 0.38 11.12 7.40
C TYR A 248 1.72 10.69 8.02
N ALA A 249 2.53 9.96 7.26
CA ALA A 249 3.84 9.51 7.69
C ALA A 249 4.79 10.69 7.98
N GLY A 250 4.80 11.72 7.14
CA GLY A 250 5.62 12.91 7.34
C GLY A 250 5.25 13.70 8.58
N LEU A 251 3.96 13.94 8.83
CA LEU A 251 3.52 14.61 10.06
C LEU A 251 3.74 13.75 11.31
N MET A 252 3.61 12.43 11.20
CA MET A 252 3.97 11.51 12.30
C MET A 252 5.48 11.53 12.58
N ALA A 253 6.33 11.66 11.57
CA ALA A 253 7.77 11.84 11.73
C ALA A 253 8.10 13.17 12.41
N ILE A 254 7.48 14.28 12.00
CA ILE A 254 7.61 15.59 12.67
C ILE A 254 7.17 15.51 14.13
N ARG A 255 6.04 14.84 14.41
CA ARG A 255 5.57 14.62 15.78
C ARG A 255 6.58 13.79 16.60
N GLY A 256 7.12 12.72 16.03
CA GLY A 256 8.17 11.91 16.64
C GLY A 256 9.43 12.71 16.94
N TYR A 257 9.84 13.58 16.02
CA TYR A 257 10.96 14.51 16.18
C TYR A 257 10.75 15.47 17.36
N HIS A 258 9.58 16.12 17.46
CA HIS A 258 9.25 16.99 18.60
C HIS A 258 9.22 16.23 19.92
N ILE A 259 8.62 15.03 19.95
CA ILE A 259 8.61 14.17 21.15
C ILE A 259 10.03 13.79 21.57
N GLY A 260 10.90 13.42 20.62
CA GLY A 260 12.29 13.07 20.89
C GLY A 260 13.12 14.21 21.49
N ARG A 261 12.71 15.46 21.27
CA ARG A 261 13.30 16.67 21.87
C ARG A 261 12.64 17.11 23.18
N GLY A 262 11.66 16.36 23.69
CA GLY A 262 10.88 16.75 24.87
C GLY A 262 9.82 17.83 24.60
N GLU A 263 9.55 18.14 23.33
CA GLU A 263 8.62 19.20 22.90
C GLU A 263 7.26 18.64 22.45
N ALA A 264 6.77 17.58 23.11
CA ALA A 264 5.52 16.89 22.75
C ALA A 264 4.26 17.78 22.77
N HIS A 265 4.35 18.97 23.37
CA HIS A 265 3.28 19.98 23.41
C HIS A 265 3.12 20.75 22.09
N ARG A 266 4.09 20.67 21.17
CA ARG A 266 4.01 21.26 19.83
C ARG A 266 3.01 20.47 18.98
N ASN A 267 1.84 21.06 18.73
CA ASN A 267 0.75 20.42 17.99
C ASN A 267 -0.01 21.34 17.04
N VAL A 268 0.45 22.57 16.79
CA VAL A 268 -0.17 23.48 15.82
C VAL A 268 0.43 23.24 14.44
N CYS A 269 -0.44 23.03 13.44
CA CYS A 269 -0.06 22.92 12.04
C CYS A 269 -0.61 24.12 11.26
N LEU A 270 0.28 24.93 10.71
CA LEU A 270 -0.06 26.03 9.81
C LEU A 270 -0.36 25.47 8.42
N ILE A 271 -1.49 25.87 7.82
CA ILE A 271 -1.90 25.37 6.49
C ILE A 271 -2.43 26.55 5.66
N PRO A 272 -1.80 26.91 4.54
CA PRO A 272 -2.35 27.90 3.62
C PRO A 272 -3.75 27.53 3.14
N SER A 273 -4.63 28.52 2.97
CA SER A 273 -6.00 28.29 2.48
C SER A 273 -6.04 27.64 1.09
N SER A 274 -4.98 27.81 0.29
CA SER A 274 -4.80 27.21 -1.03
C SER A 274 -4.41 25.72 -1.00
N ALA A 275 -3.95 25.20 0.14
CA ALA A 275 -3.44 23.83 0.23
C ALA A 275 -4.50 22.79 -0.17
N HIS A 276 -4.03 21.66 -0.72
CA HIS A 276 -4.90 20.55 -1.08
C HIS A 276 -5.72 20.06 0.14
N GLY A 277 -6.90 19.51 -0.11
CA GLY A 277 -7.83 19.14 0.96
C GLY A 277 -7.37 17.97 1.83
N THR A 278 -6.33 17.22 1.41
CA THR A 278 -5.70 16.15 2.20
C THR A 278 -4.88 16.71 3.34
N ASN A 279 -4.14 17.81 3.14
CA ASN A 279 -3.27 18.43 4.15
C ASN A 279 -4.01 18.70 5.48
N PRO A 280 -5.14 19.45 5.51
CA PRO A 280 -5.86 19.67 6.76
C PRO A 280 -6.57 18.42 7.30
N ALA A 281 -6.96 17.48 6.45
CA ALA A 281 -7.51 16.20 6.89
C ALA A 281 -6.45 15.35 7.60
N THR A 282 -5.24 15.30 7.05
CA THR A 282 -4.08 14.59 7.60
C THR A 282 -3.62 15.22 8.91
N ALA A 283 -3.48 16.55 8.97
CA ALA A 283 -3.11 17.25 10.20
C ALA A 283 -4.11 16.97 11.35
N SER A 284 -5.41 17.04 11.06
CA SER A 284 -6.47 16.66 12.01
C SER A 284 -6.35 15.19 12.44
N MET A 285 -6.13 14.27 11.50
CA MET A 285 -6.01 12.84 11.76
C MET A 285 -4.85 12.48 12.70
N VAL A 286 -3.71 13.18 12.60
CA VAL A 286 -2.55 12.97 13.50
C VAL A 286 -2.67 13.74 14.84
N GLY A 287 -3.82 14.38 15.09
CA GLY A 287 -4.10 15.11 16.33
C GLY A 287 -3.47 16.51 16.41
N MET A 288 -3.10 17.11 15.28
CA MET A 288 -2.65 18.50 15.22
C MET A 288 -3.83 19.47 15.15
N SER A 289 -3.69 20.63 15.79
CA SER A 289 -4.61 21.77 15.68
C SER A 289 -4.29 22.55 14.41
N VAL A 290 -5.22 22.55 13.44
CA VAL A 290 -5.06 23.28 12.19
C VAL A 290 -5.25 24.79 12.41
N THR A 291 -4.29 25.60 11.97
CA THR A 291 -4.41 27.05 11.88
C THR A 291 -4.24 27.47 10.43
N VAL A 292 -5.31 28.02 9.84
CA VAL A 292 -5.30 28.43 8.44
C VAL A 292 -4.44 29.69 8.26
N VAL A 293 -3.56 29.70 7.28
CA VAL A 293 -2.80 30.89 6.82
C VAL A 293 -3.48 31.45 5.57
N ALA A 294 -3.64 32.77 5.50
CA ALA A 294 -4.27 33.45 4.38
C ALA A 294 -3.42 33.37 3.11
N CYS A 295 -4.06 33.63 1.97
CA CYS A 295 -3.38 33.88 0.71
C CYS A 295 -3.62 35.34 0.29
N ASP A 296 -2.64 35.94 -0.39
CA ASP A 296 -2.77 37.27 -0.97
C ASP A 296 -3.72 37.29 -2.18
N ALA A 297 -3.95 38.48 -2.75
CA ALA A 297 -4.83 38.64 -3.92
C ALA A 297 -4.32 37.93 -5.19
N ASN A 298 -3.03 37.60 -5.25
CA ASN A 298 -2.41 36.86 -6.36
C ASN A 298 -2.39 35.34 -6.10
N GLY A 299 -2.90 34.90 -4.94
CA GLY A 299 -2.96 33.49 -4.56
C GLY A 299 -1.67 32.93 -3.96
N ASN A 300 -0.70 33.77 -3.59
CA ASN A 300 0.50 33.36 -2.84
C ASN A 300 0.17 33.24 -1.35
N VAL A 301 1.03 32.59 -0.57
CA VAL A 301 0.93 32.63 0.89
C VAL A 301 1.13 34.06 1.39
N ASP A 302 0.24 34.54 2.24
CA ASP A 302 0.42 35.82 2.93
C ASP A 302 1.52 35.66 3.99
N VAL A 303 2.72 36.15 3.68
CA VAL A 303 3.92 36.03 4.53
C VAL A 303 3.75 36.78 5.86
N GLU A 304 3.03 37.89 5.88
CA GLU A 304 2.82 38.66 7.10
C GLU A 304 1.79 37.98 8.03
N ASP A 305 0.72 37.43 7.47
CA ASP A 305 -0.22 36.58 8.22
C ASP A 305 0.47 35.31 8.74
N LEU A 306 1.33 34.68 7.93
CA LEU A 306 2.18 33.56 8.35
C LEU A 306 3.06 33.95 9.54
N ARG A 307 3.78 35.08 9.44
CA ARG A 307 4.67 35.58 10.49
C ARG A 307 3.90 35.85 11.78
N ALA A 308 2.72 36.47 11.69
CA ALA A 308 1.85 36.72 12.83
C ALA A 308 1.38 35.42 13.50
N LYS A 309 0.95 34.43 12.71
CA LYS A 309 0.46 33.12 13.22
C LYS A 309 1.58 32.24 13.76
N ALA A 310 2.76 32.24 13.13
CA ALA A 310 3.94 31.55 13.64
C ALA A 310 4.34 32.11 15.01
N LYS A 311 4.40 33.45 15.14
CA LYS A 311 4.69 34.12 16.41
C LYS A 311 3.62 33.83 17.47
N ALA A 312 2.34 33.92 17.13
CA ALA A 312 1.25 33.67 18.07
C ALA A 312 1.19 32.22 18.57
N ASN A 313 1.74 31.27 17.80
CA ASN A 313 1.77 29.85 18.14
C ASN A 313 3.18 29.33 18.45
N ALA A 314 4.18 30.20 18.68
CA ALA A 314 5.59 29.81 18.74
C ALA A 314 5.89 28.63 19.70
N ASP A 315 5.28 28.64 20.88
CA ASP A 315 5.44 27.58 21.89
C ASP A 315 4.81 26.24 21.46
N ARG A 316 3.82 26.27 20.57
CA ARG A 316 3.05 25.08 20.15
C ARG A 316 3.21 24.75 18.67
N LEU A 317 3.99 25.52 17.92
CA LEU A 317 4.16 25.35 16.48
C LEU A 317 4.88 24.03 16.21
N ALA A 318 4.19 23.10 15.57
CA ALA A 318 4.72 21.81 15.18
C ALA A 318 5.20 21.84 13.73
N ALA A 319 4.35 22.33 12.81
CA ALA A 319 4.65 22.30 11.40
C ALA A 319 3.94 23.40 10.59
N ILE A 320 4.43 23.63 9.38
CA ILE A 320 3.63 24.13 8.26
C ILE A 320 3.48 23.02 7.22
N MET A 321 2.34 22.96 6.53
CA MET A 321 2.19 22.19 5.29
C MET A 321 2.03 23.13 4.11
N ILE A 322 2.98 23.13 3.18
CA ILE A 322 2.97 23.96 1.97
C ILE A 322 3.04 23.09 0.72
N THR A 323 2.54 23.59 -0.41
CA THR A 323 2.67 22.93 -1.72
C THR A 323 3.52 23.84 -2.61
N TYR A 324 4.56 23.31 -3.26
CA TYR A 324 5.42 24.09 -4.15
C TYR A 324 5.64 23.39 -5.51
N PRO A 325 5.51 24.10 -6.65
CA PRO A 325 4.76 25.35 -6.79
C PRO A 325 3.33 25.20 -6.23
N SER A 326 2.68 26.33 -5.94
CA SER A 326 1.39 26.34 -5.25
C SER A 326 0.30 25.58 -6.03
N THR A 327 -0.83 25.31 -5.38
CA THR A 327 -2.00 24.68 -6.04
C THR A 327 -2.61 25.55 -7.15
N HIS A 328 -2.25 26.84 -7.21
CA HIS A 328 -2.58 27.75 -8.31
C HIS A 328 -1.63 27.62 -9.51
N GLY A 329 -0.56 26.81 -9.41
CA GLY A 329 0.43 26.63 -10.47
C GLY A 329 1.49 27.74 -10.55
N VAL A 330 1.71 28.47 -9.45
CA VAL A 330 2.64 29.62 -9.37
C VAL A 330 3.82 29.27 -8.48
N PHE A 331 5.03 29.67 -8.90
CA PHE A 331 6.23 29.62 -8.07
C PHE A 331 6.27 30.85 -7.16
N GLU A 332 6.14 30.63 -5.86
CA GLU A 332 6.23 31.70 -4.87
C GLU A 332 7.69 32.16 -4.70
N GLU A 333 7.91 33.48 -4.76
CA GLU A 333 9.25 34.08 -4.65
C GLU A 333 9.84 33.98 -3.23
N HIS A 334 8.96 33.88 -2.22
CA HIS A 334 9.32 33.92 -0.80
C HIS A 334 9.39 32.53 -0.12
N ILE A 335 9.53 31.43 -0.89
CA ILE A 335 9.49 30.07 -0.34
C ILE A 335 10.53 29.81 0.76
N ARG A 336 11.75 30.35 0.61
CA ARG A 336 12.81 30.23 1.62
C ARG A 336 12.47 31.01 2.89
N GLU A 337 11.95 32.22 2.73
CA GLU A 337 11.52 33.06 3.85
C GLU A 337 10.38 32.39 4.64
N ILE A 338 9.44 31.73 3.97
CA ILE A 338 8.38 30.93 4.60
C ILE A 338 8.98 29.82 5.47
N CYS A 339 9.98 29.10 4.95
CA CYS A 339 10.67 28.04 5.70
C CYS A 339 11.41 28.62 6.92
N ASP A 340 12.19 29.69 6.71
CA ASP A 340 12.96 30.38 7.75
C ASP A 340 12.05 30.89 8.89
N ILE A 341 10.88 31.46 8.57
CA ILE A 341 9.91 31.92 9.57
C ILE A 341 9.45 30.76 10.46
N VAL A 342 9.16 29.59 9.87
CA VAL A 342 8.66 28.42 10.62
C VAL A 342 9.78 27.82 11.47
N HIS A 343 10.98 27.67 10.91
CA HIS A 343 12.15 27.19 11.63
C HIS A 343 12.55 28.11 12.79
N ALA A 344 12.49 29.43 12.60
CA ALA A 344 12.78 30.42 13.65
C ALA A 344 11.84 30.32 14.86
N HIS A 345 10.65 29.72 14.70
CA HIS A 345 9.69 29.47 15.78
C HIS A 345 9.64 27.99 16.20
N GLY A 346 10.63 27.18 15.82
CA GLY A 346 10.80 25.80 16.25
C GLY A 346 9.91 24.77 15.55
N GLY A 347 9.18 25.19 14.51
CA GLY A 347 8.37 24.29 13.67
C GLY A 347 9.20 23.53 12.64
N GLN A 348 8.56 22.61 11.92
CA GLN A 348 9.11 21.89 10.77
C GLN A 348 8.30 22.18 9.51
N VAL A 349 8.92 22.06 8.34
CA VAL A 349 8.32 22.34 7.04
C VAL A 349 8.01 21.04 6.33
N TYR A 350 6.72 20.70 6.28
CA TYR A 350 6.22 19.66 5.41
C TYR A 350 5.89 20.26 4.03
N LEU A 351 6.54 19.75 2.99
CA LEU A 351 6.26 20.15 1.62
C LEU A 351 5.51 19.05 0.86
N ASP A 352 4.30 19.36 0.41
CA ASP A 352 3.52 18.54 -0.49
C ASP A 352 4.18 18.50 -1.87
N GLY A 353 4.76 17.34 -2.20
CA GLY A 353 5.49 17.10 -3.45
C GLY A 353 4.61 16.65 -4.62
N ALA A 354 3.27 16.79 -4.55
CA ALA A 354 2.39 16.46 -5.67
C ALA A 354 2.71 17.24 -6.95
N ASN A 355 3.28 18.44 -6.82
CA ASN A 355 3.66 19.32 -7.92
C ASN A 355 5.15 19.21 -8.32
N LEU A 356 5.87 18.17 -7.86
CA LEU A 356 7.29 18.00 -8.13
C LEU A 356 7.63 17.92 -9.63
N ASN A 357 6.67 17.58 -10.49
CA ASN A 357 6.88 17.60 -11.95
C ASN A 357 7.34 18.97 -12.50
N ALA A 358 7.08 20.06 -11.78
CA ALA A 358 7.58 21.40 -12.13
C ALA A 358 8.96 21.71 -11.54
N GLN A 359 9.50 20.84 -10.68
CA GLN A 359 10.76 21.05 -9.95
C GLN A 359 11.90 20.12 -10.38
N VAL A 360 11.62 18.87 -10.78
CA VAL A 360 12.65 17.86 -11.07
C VAL A 360 13.68 18.40 -12.06
N GLY A 361 14.95 18.44 -11.62
CA GLY A 361 16.10 18.93 -12.41
C GLY A 361 16.29 20.45 -12.40
N LEU A 362 15.41 21.21 -11.75
CA LEU A 362 15.47 22.67 -11.66
C LEU A 362 15.68 23.16 -10.22
N SER A 363 15.02 22.53 -9.25
CA SER A 363 15.11 22.86 -7.83
C SER A 363 14.84 21.63 -6.97
N ARG A 364 15.32 21.66 -5.73
CA ARG A 364 15.20 20.54 -4.79
C ARG A 364 14.61 21.03 -3.45
N PRO A 365 13.51 20.44 -2.97
CA PRO A 365 12.90 20.76 -1.67
C PRO A 365 13.87 20.96 -0.50
N GLY A 366 14.81 20.04 -0.30
CA GLY A 366 15.79 20.12 0.78
C GLY A 366 16.71 21.35 0.69
N ASP A 367 17.00 21.86 -0.52
CA ASP A 367 17.92 22.99 -0.72
C ASP A 367 17.30 24.35 -0.38
N TYR A 368 15.97 24.42 -0.23
CA TYR A 368 15.27 25.67 0.09
C TYR A 368 14.50 25.63 1.41
N GLY A 369 14.71 24.60 2.24
CA GLY A 369 14.29 24.58 3.64
C GLY A 369 13.11 23.64 3.97
N ALA A 370 12.69 22.77 3.05
CA ALA A 370 11.73 21.72 3.41
C ALA A 370 12.41 20.61 4.22
N ASP A 371 11.78 20.16 5.31
CA ASP A 371 12.31 19.09 6.17
C ASP A 371 11.83 17.70 5.72
N VAL A 372 10.63 17.62 5.16
CA VAL A 372 10.03 16.36 4.70
C VAL A 372 9.01 16.60 3.59
N SER A 373 8.97 15.69 2.61
CA SER A 373 7.91 15.63 1.60
C SER A 373 7.43 14.22 1.37
N HIS A 374 6.18 14.11 0.92
CA HIS A 374 5.78 12.97 0.11
C HIS A 374 5.99 13.25 -1.37
N LEU A 375 6.11 12.19 -2.17
CA LEU A 375 6.13 12.25 -3.63
C LEU A 375 4.98 11.40 -4.17
N ASN A 376 4.24 11.88 -5.17
CA ASN A 376 3.30 11.04 -5.91
C ASN A 376 4.02 10.41 -7.10
N LEU A 377 4.47 9.17 -6.97
CA LEU A 377 5.07 8.43 -8.09
C LEU A 377 4.05 8.19 -9.21
N HIS A 378 2.78 8.04 -8.86
CA HIS A 378 1.63 7.97 -9.78
C HIS A 378 1.23 9.29 -10.44
N LYS A 379 2.00 10.36 -10.21
CA LYS A 379 1.88 11.63 -10.94
C LYS A 379 3.21 11.94 -11.63
N THR A 380 4.23 12.25 -10.84
CA THR A 380 5.52 12.74 -11.35
C THR A 380 6.37 11.62 -11.97
N PHE A 381 6.22 10.37 -11.51
CA PHE A 381 7.12 9.27 -11.87
C PHE A 381 6.40 8.09 -12.54
N CYS A 382 5.40 8.39 -13.36
CA CYS A 382 4.82 7.50 -14.38
C CYS A 382 4.08 6.24 -13.89
N ILE A 383 3.92 5.98 -12.59
CA ILE A 383 2.97 4.93 -12.15
C ILE A 383 1.57 5.28 -12.70
N PRO A 384 0.84 4.34 -13.31
CA PRO A 384 -0.44 4.63 -13.95
C PRO A 384 -1.50 5.05 -12.94
N HIS A 385 -2.35 6.01 -13.33
CA HIS A 385 -3.45 6.48 -12.47
C HIS A 385 -4.50 5.41 -12.18
N GLY A 386 -4.63 4.39 -13.02
CA GLY A 386 -5.47 3.20 -12.76
C GLY A 386 -6.96 3.47 -12.54
N GLY A 387 -7.48 4.60 -13.04
CA GLY A 387 -8.87 5.04 -12.76
C GLY A 387 -9.09 5.53 -11.32
N GLY A 388 -8.03 5.73 -10.53
CA GLY A 388 -8.09 6.17 -9.13
C GLY A 388 -7.20 5.37 -8.17
N GLY A 389 -6.18 4.67 -8.66
CA GLY A 389 -5.22 3.89 -7.87
C GLY A 389 -4.85 2.56 -8.53
N PRO A 390 -3.66 2.00 -8.27
CA PRO A 390 -2.82 2.20 -7.08
C PRO A 390 -2.04 3.52 -7.09
N GLY A 391 -1.55 3.95 -5.92
CA GLY A 391 -0.52 4.98 -5.83
C GLY A 391 0.66 4.47 -5.05
N VAL A 392 1.84 5.01 -5.32
CA VAL A 392 2.86 5.25 -4.30
C VAL A 392 3.11 6.74 -4.33
#